data_AF-A0A925KAG9-F1
#
_entry.id   AF-A0A925KAG9-F1
#
_cell.length_a   1.000
_cell.length_b   1.000
_cell.length_c   1.000
_cell.angle_alpha   90.00
_cell.angle_beta   90.00
_cell.angle_gamma   90.00
#
_symmetry.space_group_name_H-M   'P 1'
#
loop_
_entity.id
_entity.type
_entity.pdbx_description
1 polymer ?
#
loop_
_entity_poly.entity_id
_entity_poly.type
_entity_poly.pdbx_seq_one_letter_code
_entity_poly.pdbx_strand_id
1 'polypeptide(L)'
;MKNLLNATALAAALCLCGAAQAGVITFNDPAQIEIDNATGATSYTEAGFVFSAPGLSFLTLNDALVGGVVDATPFSLRALGGGPFALLSLDFGAFDLGFGDPPGVLTIVGLGGALPLMQMLNLGAPASFSFGDGWSNLTEVTFSGTSGFFLDNVNVNAVPEPSTLALSALGALGALGMRRASRGRRVAG
;
A
#
# COMPACT_ATOMS: atom_id res chain seq x y z
N MET A 1 -3.42 -37.74 -32.44
CA MET A 1 -4.06 -36.42 -32.63
C MET A 1 -4.65 -35.80 -31.36
N LYS A 2 -5.16 -36.58 -30.37
CA LYS A 2 -5.76 -36.04 -29.13
C LYS A 2 -4.79 -35.25 -28.22
N ASN A 3 -3.48 -35.48 -28.32
CA ASN A 3 -2.48 -34.83 -27.46
C ASN A 3 -2.15 -33.38 -27.89
N LEU A 4 -2.33 -33.05 -29.17
CA LEU A 4 -2.09 -31.69 -29.71
C LEU A 4 -3.18 -30.68 -29.31
N LEU A 5 -4.41 -31.15 -29.12
CA LEU A 5 -5.55 -30.33 -28.69
C LEU A 5 -5.49 -29.95 -27.19
N ASN A 6 -4.88 -30.79 -26.35
CA ASN A 6 -4.71 -30.46 -24.93
C ASN A 6 -3.54 -29.50 -24.70
N ALA A 7 -2.46 -29.59 -25.49
CA ALA A 7 -1.31 -28.70 -25.39
C ALA A 7 -1.64 -27.24 -25.80
N THR A 8 -2.50 -27.08 -26.81
CA THR A 8 -2.95 -25.76 -27.29
C THR A 8 -3.92 -25.07 -26.31
N ALA A 9 -4.77 -25.84 -25.63
CA ALA A 9 -5.65 -25.29 -24.59
C ALA A 9 -4.89 -24.79 -23.34
N LEU A 10 -3.78 -25.44 -22.98
CA LEU A 10 -2.93 -25.03 -21.86
C LEU A 10 -2.13 -23.74 -22.19
N ALA A 11 -1.64 -23.63 -23.43
CA ALA A 11 -0.93 -22.43 -23.91
C ALA A 11 -1.86 -21.21 -23.98
N ALA A 12 -3.12 -21.39 -24.41
CA ALA A 12 -4.10 -20.29 -24.45
C ALA A 12 -4.52 -19.80 -23.04
N ALA A 13 -4.54 -20.69 -22.03
CA ALA A 13 -4.83 -20.32 -20.65
C ALA A 13 -3.69 -19.51 -19.99
N LEU A 14 -2.44 -19.75 -20.40
CA LEU A 14 -1.27 -19.00 -19.92
C LEU A 14 -1.16 -17.59 -20.53
N CYS A 15 -1.75 -17.35 -21.71
CA CYS A 15 -1.76 -16.03 -22.35
C CYS A 15 -2.88 -15.09 -21.84
N LEU A 16 -3.83 -15.60 -21.04
CA LEU A 16 -4.93 -14.82 -20.45
C LEU A 16 -4.63 -14.33 -19.03
N CYS A 17 -3.43 -14.59 -18.51
CA CYS A 17 -2.90 -14.01 -17.28
C CYS A 17 -2.52 -12.54 -17.55
N GLY A 18 -3.51 -11.69 -17.81
CA GLY A 18 -3.30 -10.25 -17.85
C GLY A 18 -2.62 -9.83 -16.55
N ALA A 19 -1.52 -9.08 -16.65
CA ALA A 19 -0.92 -8.46 -15.48
C ALA A 19 -2.03 -7.69 -14.76
N ALA A 20 -2.38 -8.10 -13.53
CA ALA A 20 -3.22 -7.27 -12.68
C ALA A 20 -2.41 -5.99 -12.42
N GLN A 21 -2.63 -4.95 -13.21
CA GLN A 21 -2.17 -3.63 -12.83
C GLN A 21 -3.01 -3.23 -11.63
N ALA A 22 -2.43 -3.31 -10.44
CA ALA A 22 -2.98 -2.60 -9.31
C ALA A 22 -3.00 -1.11 -9.68
N GLY A 23 -4.18 -0.50 -9.50
CA GLY A 23 -4.37 0.92 -9.75
C GLY A 23 -3.61 1.74 -8.72
N VAL A 24 -3.25 2.97 -9.10
CA VAL A 24 -2.75 3.95 -8.15
C VAL A 24 -3.88 4.35 -7.21
N ILE A 25 -3.58 4.32 -5.92
CA ILE A 25 -4.44 4.81 -4.84
C ILE A 25 -3.86 6.14 -4.41
N THR A 26 -4.70 7.17 -4.37
CA THR A 26 -4.33 8.54 -4.00
C THR A 26 -5.08 8.91 -2.74
N PHE A 27 -4.36 9.25 -1.67
CA PHE A 27 -4.94 9.82 -0.45
C PHE A 27 -4.91 11.35 -0.56
N ASN A 28 -6.05 11.97 -0.86
CA ASN A 28 -6.18 13.42 -1.06
C ASN A 28 -7.44 14.06 -0.45
N ASP A 29 -8.18 13.27 0.32
CA ASP A 29 -9.31 13.71 1.14
C ASP A 29 -9.48 12.67 2.26
N PRO A 30 -8.57 12.64 3.24
CA PRO A 30 -8.54 11.58 4.22
C PRO A 30 -9.81 11.59 5.07
N ALA A 31 -10.47 10.44 5.10
CA ALA A 31 -11.66 10.22 5.90
C ALA A 31 -11.43 10.51 7.40
N GLN A 32 -12.54 10.55 8.15
CA GLN A 32 -12.49 10.79 9.57
C GLN A 32 -11.57 9.80 10.29
N ILE A 33 -10.72 10.34 11.15
CA ILE A 33 -9.84 9.59 12.04
C ILE A 33 -10.66 8.81 13.08
N GLU A 34 -10.25 7.57 13.33
CA GLU A 34 -10.70 6.73 14.44
C GLU A 34 -9.68 6.78 15.58
N ILE A 35 -10.17 6.93 16.82
CA ILE A 35 -9.36 6.89 18.04
C ILE A 35 -9.79 5.66 18.84
N ASP A 36 -8.86 4.73 19.04
CA ASP A 36 -9.05 3.62 19.97
C ASP A 36 -8.88 4.11 21.40
N ASN A 37 -10.00 4.20 22.15
CA ASN A 37 -10.00 4.66 23.52
C ASN A 37 -9.26 3.73 24.51
N ALA A 38 -9.02 2.47 24.15
CA ALA A 38 -8.31 1.52 25.00
C ALA A 38 -6.79 1.69 24.92
N THR A 39 -6.27 1.98 23.73
CA THR A 39 -4.82 2.11 23.47
C THR A 39 -4.37 3.55 23.28
N GLY A 40 -5.31 4.47 23.04
CA GLY A 40 -5.05 5.83 22.60
C GLY A 40 -4.52 5.90 21.17
N ALA A 41 -4.53 4.81 20.40
CA ALA A 41 -4.03 4.80 19.03
C ALA A 41 -5.00 5.52 18.09
N THR A 42 -4.44 6.25 17.15
CA THR A 42 -5.17 6.99 16.14
C THR A 42 -4.96 6.32 14.80
N SER A 43 -6.03 6.11 14.04
CA SER A 43 -5.95 5.45 12.74
C SER A 43 -6.91 6.04 11.71
N TYR A 44 -6.54 5.92 10.46
CA TYR A 44 -7.35 6.30 9.31
C TYR A 44 -7.16 5.21 8.24
N THR A 45 -8.26 4.67 7.73
CA THR A 45 -8.25 3.55 6.78
C THR A 45 -8.95 3.93 5.49
N GLU A 46 -8.31 3.66 4.36
CA GLU A 46 -8.88 3.89 3.04
C GLU A 46 -8.28 2.93 2.00
N ALA A 47 -9.11 2.46 1.06
CA ALA A 47 -8.70 1.65 -0.09
C ALA A 47 -7.79 0.44 0.23
N GLY A 48 -7.95 -0.16 1.42
CA GLY A 48 -7.15 -1.31 1.86
C GLY A 48 -5.82 -0.95 2.55
N PHE A 49 -5.60 0.32 2.84
CA PHE A 49 -4.45 0.86 3.57
C PHE A 49 -4.89 1.52 4.87
N VAL A 50 -3.96 1.61 5.82
CA VAL A 50 -4.16 2.24 7.11
C VAL A 50 -2.99 3.16 7.43
N PHE A 51 -3.30 4.40 7.76
CA PHE A 51 -2.45 5.29 8.51
C PHE A 51 -2.68 5.06 10.01
N SER A 52 -1.62 4.96 10.81
CA SER A 52 -1.72 4.71 12.24
C SER A 52 -0.61 5.36 13.04
N ALA A 53 -0.93 5.80 14.26
CA ALA A 53 0.00 6.41 15.19
C ALA A 53 -0.42 6.17 16.65
N PRO A 54 0.51 6.23 17.61
CA PRO A 54 0.14 6.37 19.01
C PRO A 54 -0.40 7.78 19.29
N GLY A 55 -1.47 7.92 20.06
CA GLY A 55 -2.02 9.24 20.41
C GLY A 55 -2.47 10.04 19.18
N LEU A 56 -2.63 11.36 19.33
CA LEU A 56 -3.05 12.28 18.25
C LEU A 56 -1.85 12.81 17.43
N SER A 57 -0.87 11.97 17.13
CA SER A 57 0.35 12.39 16.42
C SER A 57 0.12 12.78 14.95
N PHE A 58 -1.08 12.48 14.41
CA PHE A 58 -1.56 13.10 13.18
C PHE A 58 -3.06 13.44 13.29
N LEU A 59 -3.48 14.41 12.48
CA LEU A 59 -4.85 14.88 12.32
C LEU A 59 -5.20 14.95 10.83
N THR A 60 -6.50 14.96 10.51
CA THR A 60 -6.99 15.33 9.19
C THR A 60 -7.50 16.78 9.24
N LEU A 61 -6.99 17.62 8.35
CA LEU A 61 -7.28 19.07 8.31
C LEU A 61 -7.36 19.52 6.86
N ASN A 62 -8.52 20.04 6.45
CA ASN A 62 -8.77 20.55 5.09
C ASN A 62 -8.23 19.61 4.02
N ASP A 63 -8.67 18.35 4.06
CA ASP A 63 -8.37 17.33 3.06
C ASP A 63 -6.89 16.87 3.04
N ALA A 64 -6.08 17.25 4.03
CA ALA A 64 -4.70 16.80 4.19
C ALA A 64 -4.45 16.09 5.53
N LEU A 65 -3.41 15.24 5.57
CA LEU A 65 -2.86 14.67 6.81
C LEU A 65 -1.87 15.65 7.41
N VAL A 66 -2.02 15.99 8.69
CA VAL A 66 -1.14 16.92 9.40
C VAL A 66 -0.47 16.20 10.56
N GLY A 67 0.86 16.29 10.66
CA GLY A 67 1.66 15.67 11.72
C GLY A 67 2.74 16.61 12.25
N GLY A 68 3.42 16.21 13.35
CA GLY A 68 4.54 16.98 13.89
C GLY A 68 4.16 18.25 14.68
N VAL A 69 2.86 18.50 14.89
CA VAL A 69 2.34 19.76 15.45
C VAL A 69 2.32 19.77 16.98
N VAL A 70 1.96 18.64 17.59
CA VAL A 70 1.89 18.49 19.06
C VAL A 70 3.14 17.78 19.59
N ASP A 71 3.65 16.81 18.84
CA ASP A 71 4.90 16.11 19.09
C ASP A 71 5.53 15.61 17.79
N ALA A 72 6.82 15.28 17.83
CA ALA A 72 7.57 14.72 16.70
C ALA A 72 7.34 13.19 16.54
N THR A 73 6.26 12.67 17.13
CA THR A 73 6.01 11.24 17.18
C THR A 73 5.64 10.74 15.77
N PRO A 74 6.32 9.69 15.26
CA PRO A 74 6.06 9.22 13.91
C PRO A 74 4.69 8.56 13.76
N PHE A 75 4.14 8.62 12.56
CA PHE A 75 3.00 7.80 12.14
C PHE A 75 3.35 6.95 10.92
N SER A 76 2.61 5.87 10.72
CA SER A 76 2.92 4.85 9.70
C SER A 76 1.78 4.64 8.72
N LEU A 77 2.10 4.30 7.49
CA LEU A 77 1.22 3.84 6.42
C LEU A 77 1.53 2.37 6.14
N ARG A 78 0.49 1.52 6.15
CA ARG A 78 0.60 0.07 5.90
C ARG A 78 -0.58 -0.41 5.06
N ALA A 79 -0.41 -1.50 4.32
CA ALA A 79 -1.55 -2.24 3.76
C ALA A 79 -2.24 -3.05 4.88
N LEU A 80 -3.58 -3.03 4.96
CA LEU A 80 -4.36 -3.77 5.96
C LEU A 80 -4.10 -5.29 5.91
N GLY A 81 -3.88 -5.82 4.71
CA GLY A 81 -3.55 -7.24 4.51
C GLY A 81 -2.08 -7.58 4.80
N GLY A 82 -1.24 -6.59 5.14
CA GLY A 82 0.20 -6.76 5.31
C GLY A 82 0.99 -7.01 4.01
N GLY A 83 0.32 -6.95 2.86
CA GLY A 83 0.93 -7.15 1.55
C GLY A 83 1.86 -5.99 1.14
N PRO A 84 2.80 -6.24 0.22
CA PRO A 84 3.71 -5.22 -0.26
C PRO A 84 3.00 -4.16 -1.12
N PHE A 85 3.54 -2.94 -1.10
CA PHE A 85 3.12 -1.83 -1.95
C PHE A 85 4.33 -1.00 -2.42
N ALA A 86 4.09 -0.08 -3.34
CA ALA A 86 5.05 0.95 -3.73
C ALA A 86 4.53 2.33 -3.31
N LEU A 87 5.41 3.16 -2.77
CA LEU A 87 5.15 4.58 -2.56
C LEU A 87 5.64 5.33 -3.80
N LEU A 88 4.75 6.06 -4.46
CA LEU A 88 5.02 6.68 -5.77
C LEU A 88 5.33 8.16 -5.65
N SER A 89 4.50 8.90 -4.94
CA SER A 89 4.67 10.34 -4.73
C SER A 89 3.86 10.83 -3.54
N LEU A 90 4.12 12.05 -3.14
CA LEU A 90 3.31 12.80 -2.19
C LEU A 90 3.49 14.30 -2.42
N ASP A 91 2.52 15.07 -1.95
CA ASP A 91 2.66 16.50 -1.72
C ASP A 91 2.92 16.74 -0.22
N PHE A 92 3.77 17.72 0.08
CA PHE A 92 4.15 18.05 1.44
C PHE A 92 4.46 19.53 1.60
N GLY A 93 4.44 20.00 2.83
CA GLY A 93 4.93 21.33 3.18
C GLY A 93 4.97 21.54 4.69
N ALA A 94 5.53 22.68 5.09
CA ALA A 94 5.50 23.10 6.48
C ALA A 94 4.05 23.41 6.88
N PHE A 95 3.68 23.01 8.09
CA PHE A 95 2.42 23.40 8.70
C PHE A 95 2.73 24.15 10.00
N ASP A 96 2.39 25.44 10.03
CA ASP A 96 2.55 26.31 11.19
C ASP A 96 1.16 26.72 11.70
N LEU A 97 0.93 26.53 13.00
CA LEU A 97 -0.28 27.02 13.69
C LEU A 97 -0.18 28.50 14.08
N GLY A 98 0.82 29.22 13.58
CA GLY A 98 1.09 30.62 13.89
C GLY A 98 2.05 30.81 15.06
N PHE A 99 2.86 29.80 15.39
CA PHE A 99 3.87 29.87 16.44
C PHE A 99 5.23 30.36 15.93
N GLY A 100 5.39 30.50 14.61
CA GLY A 100 6.63 31.02 14.01
C GLY A 100 7.76 30.00 14.02
N ASP A 101 7.43 28.71 14.00
CA ASP A 101 8.43 27.64 13.98
C ASP A 101 9.26 27.70 12.69
N PRO A 102 10.59 27.52 12.79
CA PRO A 102 11.45 27.49 11.61
C PRO A 102 11.10 26.27 10.74
N PRO A 103 11.30 26.36 9.41
CA PRO A 103 11.12 25.22 8.51
C PRO A 103 11.97 24.03 8.97
N GLY A 104 11.32 22.90 9.26
CA GLY A 104 11.95 21.67 9.71
C GLY A 104 12.32 20.70 8.58
N VAL A 105 12.48 19.43 8.94
CA VAL A 105 12.73 18.33 8.00
C VAL A 105 11.69 17.24 8.22
N LEU A 106 11.07 16.79 7.13
CA LEU A 106 10.28 15.57 7.06
C LEU A 106 11.21 14.41 6.75
N THR A 107 11.22 13.43 7.64
CA THR A 107 11.92 12.15 7.47
C THR A 107 10.91 11.08 7.13
N ILE A 108 11.19 10.34 6.06
CA ILE A 108 10.36 9.26 5.55
C ILE A 108 11.21 8.00 5.57
N VAL A 109 10.73 6.95 6.24
CA VAL A 109 11.41 5.66 6.33
C VAL A 109 10.54 4.60 5.71
N GLY A 110 11.04 3.95 4.66
CA GLY A 110 10.39 2.79 4.03
C GLY A 110 10.95 1.49 4.60
N LEU A 111 10.08 0.61 5.08
CA LEU A 111 10.42 -0.75 5.47
C LEU A 111 9.81 -1.74 4.47
N GLY A 112 10.54 -2.81 4.19
CA GLY A 112 10.21 -3.79 3.16
C GLY A 112 11.46 -4.13 2.34
N GLY A 113 11.35 -5.14 1.47
CA GLY A 113 12.50 -5.63 0.71
C GLY A 113 13.67 -6.11 1.57
N ALA A 114 14.91 -5.83 1.12
CA ALA A 114 16.13 -6.32 1.77
C ALA A 114 16.72 -5.36 2.82
N LEU A 115 16.53 -4.04 2.68
CA LEU A 115 17.11 -3.01 3.54
C LEU A 115 16.13 -1.84 3.72
N PRO A 116 16.10 -1.19 4.91
CA PRO A 116 15.35 0.05 5.12
C PRO A 116 15.80 1.17 4.19
N LEU A 117 14.85 1.96 3.71
CA LEU A 117 15.08 3.16 2.91
C LEU A 117 14.78 4.40 3.72
N MET A 118 15.51 5.49 3.46
CA MET A 118 15.31 6.76 4.13
C MET A 118 15.37 7.90 3.13
N GLN A 119 14.39 8.80 3.21
CA GLN A 119 14.36 10.06 2.48
C GLN A 119 14.14 11.20 3.48
N MET A 120 14.92 12.28 3.33
CA MET A 120 14.72 13.52 4.07
C MET A 120 14.28 14.62 3.10
N LEU A 121 13.25 15.37 3.46
CA LEU A 121 12.69 16.47 2.69
C LEU A 121 12.66 17.73 3.56
N ASN A 122 13.21 18.83 3.07
CA ASN A 122 13.16 20.09 3.80
C ASN A 122 11.74 20.65 3.77
N LEU A 123 11.15 20.89 4.93
CA LEU A 123 9.84 21.51 5.05
C LEU A 123 9.94 22.99 4.68
N GLY A 124 8.98 23.48 3.92
CA GLY A 124 8.96 24.85 3.42
C GLY A 124 7.65 25.14 2.71
N ALA A 125 7.71 25.87 1.59
CA ALA A 125 6.54 26.04 0.73
C ALA A 125 6.03 24.67 0.22
N PRO A 126 4.71 24.53 -0.05
CA PRO A 126 4.14 23.31 -0.61
C PRO A 126 4.90 22.83 -1.85
N ALA A 127 5.24 21.54 -1.87
CA ALA A 127 5.98 20.91 -2.95
C ALA A 127 5.57 19.45 -3.13
N SER A 128 5.82 18.91 -4.31
CA SER A 128 5.62 17.49 -4.62
C SER A 128 6.96 16.75 -4.63
N PHE A 129 6.97 15.51 -4.17
CA PHE A 129 8.10 14.61 -4.28
C PHE A 129 7.70 13.32 -4.96
N SER A 130 8.51 12.85 -5.92
CA SER A 130 8.33 11.57 -6.60
C SER A 130 9.42 10.61 -6.16
N PHE A 131 9.01 9.42 -5.72
CA PHE A 131 9.92 8.35 -5.34
C PHE A 131 10.31 7.53 -6.57
N GLY A 132 11.55 7.05 -6.59
CA GLY A 132 12.03 6.14 -7.63
C GLY A 132 11.71 4.68 -7.33
N ASP A 133 12.05 3.78 -8.26
CA ASP A 133 11.77 2.33 -8.20
C ASP A 133 12.26 1.63 -6.92
N GLY A 134 13.23 2.23 -6.22
CA GLY A 134 13.69 1.75 -4.91
C GLY A 134 12.58 1.70 -3.86
N TRP A 135 11.57 2.55 -3.95
CA TRP A 135 10.43 2.63 -3.02
C TRP A 135 9.30 1.67 -3.36
N SER A 136 9.65 0.48 -3.85
CA SER A 136 8.75 -0.62 -4.14
C SER A 136 8.92 -1.76 -3.13
N ASN A 137 7.94 -2.67 -3.06
CA ASN A 137 7.92 -3.80 -2.13
C ASN A 137 8.02 -3.40 -0.65
N LEU A 138 7.45 -2.24 -0.31
CA LEU A 138 7.33 -1.73 1.04
C LEU A 138 6.19 -2.43 1.77
N THR A 139 6.37 -2.75 3.04
CA THR A 139 5.31 -3.22 3.93
C THR A 139 4.86 -2.14 4.90
N GLU A 140 5.68 -1.10 5.08
CA GLU A 140 5.39 0.05 5.92
C GLU A 140 6.17 1.28 5.44
N VAL A 141 5.55 2.44 5.56
CA VAL A 141 6.22 3.75 5.44
C VAL A 141 5.94 4.54 6.70
N THR A 142 6.97 5.09 7.32
CA THR A 142 6.87 5.93 8.51
C THR A 142 7.24 7.36 8.18
N PHE A 143 6.47 8.32 8.70
CA PHE A 143 6.66 9.76 8.54
C PHE A 143 6.92 10.41 9.89
N SER A 144 7.94 11.26 9.98
CA SER A 144 8.21 12.08 11.16
C SER A 144 8.80 13.44 10.77
N GLY A 145 8.45 14.48 11.52
CA GLY A 145 8.91 15.84 11.26
C GLY A 145 9.67 16.40 12.44
N THR A 146 10.66 17.26 12.19
CA THR A 146 11.26 18.10 13.24
C THR A 146 10.44 19.36 13.53
N SER A 147 9.39 19.61 12.74
CA SER A 147 8.38 20.67 12.89
C SER A 147 7.03 20.16 12.37
N GLY A 148 5.97 20.93 12.55
CA GLY A 148 4.67 20.66 11.93
C GLY A 148 4.74 20.55 10.41
N PHE A 149 4.05 19.58 9.84
CA PHE A 149 3.99 19.33 8.40
C PHE A 149 2.60 18.85 7.98
N PHE A 150 2.28 19.04 6.70
CA PHE A 150 1.14 18.39 6.07
C PHE A 150 1.61 17.45 4.95
N LEU A 151 0.83 16.40 4.70
CA LEU A 151 0.93 15.48 3.57
C LEU A 151 -0.41 15.45 2.84
N ASP A 152 -0.36 15.52 1.52
CA ASP A 152 -1.52 15.41 0.63
C ASP A 152 -1.12 14.62 -0.63
N ASN A 153 -2.08 14.19 -1.43
CA ASN A 153 -1.91 13.42 -2.66
C ASN A 153 -0.89 12.29 -2.51
N VAL A 154 -0.94 11.55 -1.40
CA VAL A 154 -0.04 10.42 -1.17
C VAL A 154 -0.45 9.31 -2.12
N ASN A 155 0.42 8.99 -3.07
CA ASN A 155 0.14 8.01 -4.12
C ASN A 155 0.85 6.69 -3.81
N VAL A 156 0.08 5.62 -3.69
CA VAL A 156 0.59 4.26 -3.52
C VAL A 156 0.07 3.33 -4.60
N ASN A 157 0.79 2.23 -4.82
CA ASN A 157 0.33 1.14 -5.67
C ASN A 157 0.47 -0.18 -4.92
N ALA A 158 -0.62 -0.91 -4.74
CA ALA A 158 -0.55 -2.25 -4.17
C ALA A 158 0.23 -3.17 -5.12
N VAL A 159 1.12 -4.02 -4.62
CA VAL A 159 1.78 -5.01 -5.49
C VAL A 159 0.95 -6.28 -5.42
N PRO A 160 0.29 -6.73 -6.52
CA PRO A 160 -0.49 -7.96 -6.48
C PRO A 160 0.40 -9.14 -6.10
N GLU A 161 -0.04 -9.94 -5.14
CA GLU A 161 0.68 -11.14 -4.76
C GLU A 161 0.72 -12.14 -5.93
N PRO A 162 1.91 -12.53 -6.42
CA PRO A 162 2.02 -13.49 -7.52
C PRO A 162 1.41 -14.86 -7.18
N SER A 163 1.39 -15.20 -5.89
CA SER A 163 0.95 -16.49 -5.34
C SER A 163 -0.57 -16.67 -5.40
N THR A 164 -1.37 -15.61 -5.22
CA THR A 164 -2.84 -15.73 -5.17
C THR A 164 -3.40 -16.09 -6.54
N LEU A 165 -2.84 -15.52 -7.61
CA LEU A 165 -3.19 -15.90 -8.98
C LEU A 165 -2.70 -17.31 -9.33
N ALA A 166 -1.48 -17.66 -8.93
CA ALA A 166 -0.95 -19.00 -9.14
C ALA A 166 -1.78 -20.08 -8.42
N LEU A 167 -2.19 -19.83 -7.17
CA LEU A 167 -3.04 -20.73 -6.38
C LEU A 167 -4.45 -20.81 -6.93
N SER A 168 -5.03 -19.69 -7.37
CA SER A 168 -6.33 -19.67 -8.03
C SER A 168 -6.32 -20.46 -9.32
N ALA A 169 -5.27 -20.31 -10.14
CA ALA A 169 -5.07 -21.06 -11.37
C ALA A 169 -4.85 -22.55 -11.09
N LEU A 170 -4.02 -22.91 -10.11
CA LEU A 170 -3.81 -24.30 -9.69
C LEU A 170 -5.09 -24.94 -9.14
N GLY A 171 -5.87 -24.20 -8.35
CA GLY A 171 -7.16 -24.64 -7.83
C GLY A 171 -8.16 -24.92 -8.95
N ALA A 172 -8.26 -24.02 -9.94
CA ALA A 172 -9.11 -24.21 -11.11
C ALA A 172 -8.68 -25.42 -11.97
N LEU A 173 -7.37 -25.59 -12.19
CA LEU A 173 -6.83 -26.75 -12.91
C LEU A 173 -7.08 -28.06 -12.15
N GLY A 174 -6.92 -28.07 -10.83
CA GLY A 174 -7.22 -29.22 -9.97
C GLY A 174 -8.69 -29.63 -10.05
N ALA A 175 -9.62 -28.67 -9.97
CA ALA A 175 -11.06 -28.92 -10.08
C ALA A 175 -11.47 -29.49 -11.45
N LEU A 176 -10.85 -29.00 -12.54
CA LEU A 176 -11.07 -29.51 -13.90
C LEU A 176 -10.48 -30.91 -14.10
N GLY A 177 -9.32 -31.19 -13.52
CA GLY A 177 -8.68 -32.51 -13.54
C GLY A 177 -9.52 -33.58 -12.81
N MET A 178 -10.06 -33.25 -11.64
CA MET A 178 -10.91 -34.16 -10.86
C MET A 178 -12.26 -34.48 -11.53
N ARG A 179 -12.84 -33.53 -12.27
CA ARG A 179 -14.06 -33.76 -13.07
C ARG A 179 -13.85 -34.73 -14.23
N ARG A 180 -12.64 -34.82 -14.79
CA ARG A 180 -12.31 -35.81 -15.83
C ARG A 180 -12.09 -37.20 -15.25
N ALA A 181 -11.42 -37.32 -14.11
CA ALA A 181 -11.15 -38.61 -13.45
C ALA A 181 -12.44 -39.33 -13.00
N SER A 182 -13.46 -38.57 -12.57
CA SER A 182 -14.75 -39.13 -12.11
C SER A 182 -15.65 -39.63 -13.26
N ARG A 183 -15.53 -39.09 -14.48
CA ARG A 183 -16.29 -39.57 -15.65
C ARG A 183 -15.74 -40.87 -16.25
N GLY A 184 -14.44 -41.15 -16.09
CA GLY A 184 -13.83 -42.39 -16.58
C GLY A 184 -14.14 -43.63 -15.73
N ARG A 185 -14.63 -43.47 -14.50
CA ARG A 185 -14.82 -44.57 -13.54
C ARG A 185 -16.22 -45.20 -13.55
N ARG A 186 -17.13 -44.75 -14.43
CA ARG A 186 -18.52 -45.25 -14.54
C ARG A 186 -18.77 -46.27 -15.67
N VAL A 187 -17.74 -46.83 -16.31
CA VAL A 187 -17.91 -47.79 -17.44
C VAL A 187 -17.26 -49.15 -17.13
N ALA A 188 -17.30 -49.57 -15.87
CA ALA A 188 -16.92 -50.93 -15.48
C ALA A 188 -17.96 -51.43 -14.45
N GLY A 189 -19.06 -51.96 -14.97
CA GLY A 189 -20.16 -52.58 -14.25
C GLY A 189 -21.01 -53.34 -15.23
#